data_AF-A0A8T5VPD4-F1
#
_entry.id   AF-A0A8T5VPD4-F1
#
_cell.length_a   1.000
_cell.length_b   1.000
_cell.length_c   1.000
_cell.angle_alpha   90.00
_cell.angle_beta   90.00
_cell.angle_gamma   90.00
#
_symmetry.space_group_name_H-M   'P 1'
#
loop_
_entity.id
_entity.type
_entity.pdbx_description
1 polymer ?
#
loop_
_entity_poly.entity_id
_entity_poly.type
_entity_poly.pdbx_seq_one_letter_code
_entity_poly.pdbx_strand_id
1 'polypeptide(L)'
;MKFNDERQRQRRAYARLVRAEHSRKFGKSFCELTLRAADGATSHIYSATFFSRYNISIPDQQYRSLRLCHALCATGTVTHDKKVAIVGAGISGMTCAVALSARSDCIVHIFESDHLLLRRFREAPFRYLHPDLNQWAVESPINRYNPTRRTLFPFMNWSGGYAPIVAEQLAGAFHHYRSCLGIALCLDQPAFQVFGRGGKPMLVLDSPSFQGKRSAEARLIVCAES
;
A
#
# COMPACT_ATOMS: atom_id res chain seq x y z
N MET A 1 -7.21 4.62 33.93
CA MET A 1 -5.78 4.27 33.72
C MET A 1 -5.56 2.85 33.14
N LYS A 2 -6.43 1.86 33.39
CA LYS A 2 -6.28 0.47 32.88
C LYS A 2 -6.44 0.27 31.35
N PHE A 3 -7.19 1.15 30.67
CA PHE A 3 -7.50 1.05 29.23
C PHE A 3 -6.31 1.26 28.27
N ASN A 4 -5.21 1.84 28.75
CA ASN A 4 -4.03 2.13 27.93
C ASN A 4 -3.04 0.96 27.92
N ASP A 5 -3.00 0.22 29.02
CA ASP A 5 -2.10 -0.92 29.24
C ASP A 5 -2.57 -2.17 28.46
N GLU A 6 -3.87 -2.36 28.34
CA GLU A 6 -4.47 -3.46 27.58
C GLU A 6 -4.27 -3.29 26.06
N ARG A 7 -4.39 -2.06 25.55
CA ARG A 7 -4.05 -1.72 24.15
C ARG A 7 -2.56 -1.91 23.86
N GLN A 8 -1.68 -1.57 24.80
CA GLN A 8 -0.24 -1.82 24.66
C GLN A 8 0.09 -3.32 24.69
N ARG A 9 -0.56 -4.11 25.56
CA ARG A 9 -0.41 -5.57 25.58
C ARG A 9 -0.89 -6.23 24.29
N GLN A 10 -2.06 -5.84 23.78
CA GLN A 10 -2.57 -6.34 22.51
C GLN A 10 -1.65 -5.98 21.33
N ARG A 11 -1.12 -4.76 21.29
CA ARG A 11 -0.12 -4.33 20.28
C ARG A 11 1.15 -5.19 20.33
N ARG A 12 1.69 -5.43 21.52
CA ARG A 12 2.91 -6.25 21.71
C ARG A 12 2.69 -7.71 21.35
N ALA A 13 1.56 -8.29 21.72
CA ALA A 13 1.20 -9.66 21.36
C ALA A 13 1.02 -9.81 19.84
N TYR A 14 0.35 -8.85 19.22
CA TYR A 14 0.14 -8.80 17.77
C TYR A 14 1.47 -8.65 17.01
N ALA A 15 2.36 -7.75 17.45
CA ALA A 15 3.68 -7.58 16.86
C ALA A 15 4.54 -8.85 16.93
N ARG A 16 4.47 -9.61 18.03
CA ARG A 16 5.18 -10.89 18.18
C ARG A 16 4.68 -11.97 17.22
N LEU A 17 3.36 -12.08 17.06
CA LEU A 17 2.75 -13.04 16.13
C LEU A 17 3.14 -12.73 14.67
N VAL A 18 3.17 -11.46 14.29
CA VAL A 18 3.56 -11.06 12.94
C VAL A 18 5.05 -11.26 12.68
N ARG A 19 5.93 -11.02 13.67
CA ARG A 19 7.37 -11.34 13.55
C ARG A 19 7.60 -12.82 13.22
N ALA A 20 6.86 -13.73 13.87
CA ALA A 20 7.07 -15.17 13.74
C ALA A 20 6.64 -15.72 12.36
N GLU A 21 5.51 -15.28 11.81
CA GLU A 21 5.03 -15.75 10.51
C GLU A 21 5.80 -15.14 9.32
N HIS A 22 6.20 -13.88 9.41
CA HIS A 22 6.72 -13.14 8.24
C HIS A 22 8.23 -13.26 8.03
N SER A 23 8.98 -13.65 9.07
CA SER A 23 10.42 -13.96 8.96
C SER A 23 10.72 -15.13 8.00
N ARG A 24 9.70 -15.91 7.61
CA ARG A 24 9.81 -17.02 6.66
C ARG A 24 9.53 -16.65 5.21
N LYS A 25 8.86 -15.51 4.95
CA LYS A 25 8.33 -15.16 3.61
C LYS A 25 8.92 -13.89 3.00
N PHE A 26 9.45 -12.99 3.83
CA PHE A 26 9.97 -11.69 3.42
C PHE A 26 11.35 -11.43 4.02
N GLY A 27 12.21 -10.69 3.31
CA GLY A 27 13.52 -10.28 3.83
C GLY A 27 13.38 -9.62 5.20
N LYS A 28 14.22 -10.02 6.16
CA LYS A 28 14.08 -9.69 7.59
C LYS A 28 13.95 -8.18 7.90
N SER A 29 14.47 -7.28 7.04
CA SER A 29 14.57 -5.85 7.37
C SER A 29 13.23 -5.10 7.31
N PHE A 30 12.35 -5.36 6.33
CA PHE A 30 11.18 -4.50 6.09
C PHE A 30 10.02 -4.73 7.07
N CYS A 31 9.70 -6.00 7.34
CA CYS A 31 8.76 -6.38 8.38
C CYS A 31 9.20 -5.82 9.74
N GLU A 32 10.49 -5.94 10.05
CA GLU A 32 11.05 -5.43 11.29
C GLU A 32 10.92 -3.91 11.40
N LEU A 33 11.14 -3.18 10.31
CA LEU A 33 11.04 -1.71 10.29
C LEU A 33 9.60 -1.22 10.42
N THR A 34 8.65 -1.84 9.74
CA THR A 34 7.23 -1.50 9.89
C THR A 34 6.74 -1.81 11.32
N LEU A 35 7.20 -2.92 11.91
CA LEU A 35 6.89 -3.26 13.30
C LEU A 35 7.55 -2.30 14.29
N ARG A 36 8.81 -1.90 14.04
CA ARG A 36 9.49 -0.85 14.80
C ARG A 36 8.76 0.48 14.72
N ALA A 37 8.22 0.83 13.55
CA ALA A 37 7.40 2.03 13.39
C ALA A 37 6.10 1.94 14.19
N ALA A 38 5.43 0.78 14.14
CA ALA A 38 4.23 0.52 14.94
C ALA A 38 4.51 0.57 16.46
N ASP A 39 5.70 0.14 16.88
CA ASP A 39 6.20 0.22 18.25
C ASP A 39 6.72 1.64 18.62
N GLY A 40 6.69 2.60 17.69
CA GLY A 40 7.11 3.99 17.90
C GLY A 40 8.63 4.22 17.81
N ALA A 41 9.42 3.21 17.45
CA ALA A 41 10.88 3.29 17.36
C ALA A 41 11.39 4.00 16.10
N THR A 42 10.55 4.14 15.06
CA THR A 42 10.85 4.89 13.84
C THR A 42 9.64 5.72 13.43
N SER A 43 9.80 7.04 13.32
CA SER A 43 8.74 7.93 12.86
C SER A 43 8.59 7.90 11.33
N HIS A 44 7.41 8.29 10.84
CA HIS A 44 7.11 8.48 9.42
C HIS A 44 7.14 7.24 8.51
N ILE A 45 6.97 6.05 9.07
CA ILE A 45 6.71 4.81 8.31
C ILE A 45 5.28 4.37 8.58
N TYR A 46 4.51 4.16 7.52
CA TYR A 46 3.10 3.79 7.57
C TYR A 46 2.83 2.56 6.72
N SER A 47 1.73 1.88 7.02
CA SER A 47 1.31 0.69 6.30
C SER A 47 -0.14 0.84 5.84
N ALA A 48 -0.38 0.64 4.55
CA ALA A 48 -1.72 0.66 3.97
C ALA A 48 -2.45 -0.69 4.14
N THR A 49 -1.70 -1.80 4.16
CA THR A 49 -2.28 -3.17 4.09
C THR A 49 -1.65 -4.21 5.00
N PHE A 50 -0.44 -3.96 5.54
CA PHE A 50 0.53 -4.99 5.97
C PHE A 50 0.15 -5.83 7.22
N PHE A 51 -1.12 -5.90 7.61
CA PHE A 51 -1.57 -6.59 8.82
C PHE A 51 -2.99 -7.14 8.72
N SER A 52 -3.67 -6.98 7.58
CA SER A 52 -5.08 -7.36 7.51
C SER A 52 -5.25 -8.86 7.23
N ARG A 53 -5.62 -9.59 8.28
CA ARG A 53 -6.06 -11.00 8.21
C ARG A 53 -7.51 -11.16 7.77
N TYR A 54 -8.25 -10.05 7.71
CA TYR A 54 -9.66 -9.95 7.32
C TYR A 54 -9.80 -8.85 6.27
N ASN A 55 -10.88 -8.86 5.50
CA ASN A 55 -11.16 -7.81 4.51
C ASN A 55 -9.97 -7.61 3.55
N ILE A 56 -9.52 -8.71 2.93
CA ILE A 56 -8.40 -8.73 1.98
C ILE A 56 -8.83 -8.46 0.54
N SER A 57 -10.12 -8.13 0.35
CA SER A 57 -10.66 -7.83 -0.97
C SER A 57 -10.02 -6.59 -1.58
N ILE A 58 -10.09 -6.49 -2.92
CA ILE A 58 -9.59 -5.31 -3.64
C ILE A 58 -10.27 -4.02 -3.13
N PRO A 59 -11.60 -3.96 -2.96
CA PRO A 59 -12.25 -2.77 -2.39
C PRO A 59 -11.73 -2.43 -0.99
N ASP A 60 -11.52 -3.42 -0.12
CA ASP A 60 -11.02 -3.18 1.23
C ASP A 60 -9.59 -2.61 1.23
N GLN A 61 -8.73 -3.12 0.33
CA GLN A 61 -7.39 -2.59 0.11
C GLN A 61 -7.44 -1.11 -0.33
N GLN A 62 -8.34 -0.76 -1.24
CA GLN A 62 -8.54 0.63 -1.67
C GLN A 62 -9.08 1.50 -0.53
N TYR A 63 -10.09 1.04 0.22
CA TYR A 63 -10.64 1.77 1.37
C TYR A 63 -9.60 2.06 2.45
N ARG A 64 -8.78 1.07 2.83
CA ARG A 64 -7.70 1.28 3.83
C ARG A 64 -6.69 2.32 3.35
N SER A 65 -6.30 2.24 2.08
CA SER A 65 -5.37 3.17 1.45
C SER A 65 -5.91 4.60 1.47
N LEU A 66 -7.17 4.79 1.06
CA LEU A 66 -7.86 6.08 1.08
C LEU A 66 -7.96 6.66 2.50
N ARG A 67 -8.33 5.85 3.49
CA ARG A 67 -8.43 6.27 4.90
C ARG A 67 -7.08 6.69 5.47
N LEU A 68 -6.02 5.93 5.17
CA LEU A 68 -4.66 6.30 5.57
C LEU A 68 -4.26 7.65 4.98
N CYS A 69 -4.44 7.82 3.67
CA CYS A 69 -4.05 9.06 2.99
C CYS A 69 -4.85 10.27 3.50
N HIS A 70 -6.15 10.08 3.73
CA HIS A 70 -6.98 11.10 4.37
C HIS A 70 -6.41 11.51 5.74
N ALA A 71 -6.10 10.54 6.60
CA ALA A 71 -5.53 10.81 7.93
C ALA A 71 -4.19 11.55 7.83
N LEU A 72 -3.26 11.07 6.99
CA LEU A 72 -1.94 11.70 6.81
C LEU A 72 -2.02 13.15 6.33
N CYS A 73 -2.95 13.45 5.43
CA CYS A 73 -3.16 14.82 4.96
C CYS A 73 -3.87 15.68 6.03
N ALA A 74 -4.88 15.13 6.69
CA ALA A 74 -5.65 15.86 7.71
C ALA A 74 -4.81 16.21 8.95
N THR A 75 -3.80 15.39 9.29
CA THR A 75 -2.87 15.66 10.40
C THR A 75 -1.67 16.50 9.98
N GLY A 76 -1.61 16.98 8.73
CA GLY A 76 -0.46 17.74 8.21
C GLY A 76 0.83 16.94 8.12
N THR A 77 0.76 15.60 8.18
CA THR A 77 1.92 14.72 8.05
C THR A 77 2.43 14.69 6.62
N VAL A 78 1.52 14.76 5.65
CA VAL A 78 1.83 14.94 4.23
C VAL A 78 1.30 16.29 3.77
N THR A 79 2.19 17.07 3.18
CA THR A 79 1.98 18.41 2.61
C THR A 79 2.69 18.50 1.26
N HIS A 80 2.39 19.53 0.47
CA HIS A 80 2.94 19.71 -0.90
C HIS A 80 4.48 19.72 -0.96
N ASP A 81 5.16 20.20 0.09
CA ASP A 81 6.63 20.21 0.17
C ASP A 81 7.27 18.84 0.48
N LYS A 82 6.45 17.79 0.70
CA LYS A 82 6.95 16.46 1.06
C LYS A 82 7.19 15.59 -0.17
N LYS A 83 8.24 14.78 -0.07
CA LYS A 83 8.50 13.64 -0.94
C LYS A 83 8.14 12.37 -0.20
N VAL A 84 7.19 11.63 -0.75
CA VAL A 84 6.71 10.36 -0.19
C VAL A 84 7.28 9.22 -1.01
N ALA A 85 7.83 8.21 -0.35
CA ALA A 85 8.16 6.94 -0.98
C ALA A 85 7.07 5.91 -0.67
N ILE A 86 6.67 5.14 -1.67
CA ILE A 86 5.75 4.01 -1.54
C ILE A 86 6.49 2.77 -2.01
N VAL A 87 6.45 1.73 -1.19
CA VAL A 87 7.07 0.44 -1.48
C VAL A 87 5.96 -0.55 -1.79
N GLY A 88 5.99 -1.10 -3.01
CA GLY A 88 4.96 -1.94 -3.61
C GLY A 88 4.01 -1.12 -4.50
N ALA A 89 3.89 -1.50 -5.77
CA ALA A 89 2.91 -0.98 -6.72
C ALA A 89 1.72 -1.92 -6.92
N GLY A 90 1.35 -2.62 -5.84
CA GLY A 90 0.06 -3.30 -5.73
C GLY A 90 -1.11 -2.31 -5.70
N ILE A 91 -2.32 -2.85 -5.55
CA ILE A 91 -3.57 -2.07 -5.55
C ILE A 91 -3.54 -0.95 -4.51
N SER A 92 -3.11 -1.26 -3.29
CA SER A 92 -2.99 -0.26 -2.23
C SER A 92 -1.91 0.78 -2.50
N GLY A 93 -0.77 0.38 -3.07
CA GLY A 93 0.33 1.30 -3.34
C GLY A 93 -0.05 2.32 -4.40
N MET A 94 -0.64 1.84 -5.49
CA MET A 94 -1.19 2.71 -6.54
C MET A 94 -2.30 3.62 -6.01
N THR A 95 -3.22 3.08 -5.19
CA THR A 95 -4.29 3.87 -4.58
C THR A 95 -3.73 4.95 -3.66
N CYS A 96 -2.75 4.64 -2.82
CA CYS A 96 -2.07 5.60 -1.96
C CYS A 96 -1.36 6.68 -2.78
N ALA A 97 -0.66 6.30 -3.85
CA ALA A 97 0.06 7.25 -4.70
C ALA A 97 -0.87 8.30 -5.29
N VAL A 98 -1.97 7.84 -5.91
CA VAL A 98 -3.00 8.73 -6.47
C VAL A 98 -3.65 9.57 -5.38
N ALA A 99 -4.03 8.97 -4.24
CA ALA A 99 -4.67 9.67 -3.14
C ALA A 99 -3.82 10.80 -2.57
N LEU A 100 -2.54 10.53 -2.29
CA LEU A 100 -1.63 11.48 -1.68
C LEU A 100 -1.32 12.61 -2.64
N SER A 101 -0.95 12.28 -3.88
CA SER A 101 -0.59 13.30 -4.87
C SER A 101 -1.81 14.18 -5.21
N ALA A 102 -2.99 13.60 -5.44
CA ALA A 102 -4.21 14.37 -5.74
C ALA A 102 -4.68 15.24 -4.57
N ARG A 103 -4.52 14.80 -3.31
CA ARG A 103 -5.03 15.54 -2.14
C ARG A 103 -4.07 16.60 -1.62
N SER A 104 -2.78 16.37 -1.73
CA SER A 104 -1.76 17.21 -1.07
C SER A 104 -0.76 17.84 -2.03
N ASP A 105 -0.85 17.55 -3.33
CA ASP A 105 0.08 18.00 -4.36
C ASP A 105 1.55 17.65 -4.05
N CYS A 106 1.75 16.56 -3.31
CA CYS A 106 3.08 16.06 -2.98
C CYS A 106 3.66 15.19 -4.10
N ILE A 107 4.99 15.08 -4.11
CA ILE A 107 5.70 14.19 -5.02
C ILE A 107 5.75 12.79 -4.41
N VAL A 108 5.25 11.81 -5.15
CA VAL A 108 5.24 10.40 -4.76
C VAL A 108 6.17 9.60 -5.65
N HIS A 109 7.13 8.90 -5.04
CA HIS A 109 7.93 7.87 -5.70
C HIS A 109 7.42 6.50 -5.29
N ILE A 110 7.01 5.67 -6.26
CA ILE A 110 6.56 4.31 -6.01
C ILE A 110 7.56 3.31 -6.59
N PHE A 111 7.98 2.36 -5.76
CA PHE A 111 8.97 1.35 -6.09
C PHE A 111 8.31 -0.02 -6.15
N GLU A 112 8.48 -0.72 -7.26
CA GLU A 112 7.97 -2.07 -7.48
C GLU A 112 9.10 -3.00 -7.86
N SER A 113 9.08 -4.19 -7.23
CA SER A 113 10.02 -5.27 -7.47
C SER A 113 9.83 -5.94 -8.84
N ASP A 114 8.59 -6.05 -9.30
CA ASP A 114 8.27 -6.61 -10.62
C ASP A 114 8.46 -5.60 -11.76
N HIS A 115 8.81 -6.10 -12.94
CA HIS A 115 8.84 -5.34 -14.21
C HIS A 115 7.43 -4.96 -14.71
N LEU A 116 6.37 -5.44 -14.06
CA LEU A 116 4.99 -5.29 -14.51
C LEU A 116 4.02 -5.09 -13.35
N LEU A 117 3.21 -4.03 -13.45
CA LEU A 117 2.16 -3.74 -12.47
C LEU A 117 1.13 -4.87 -12.38
N LEU A 118 0.79 -5.26 -11.15
CA LEU A 118 -0.20 -6.29 -10.85
C LEU A 118 0.07 -7.64 -11.53
N ARG A 119 1.35 -8.00 -11.72
CA ARG A 119 1.78 -9.24 -12.37
C ARG A 119 1.02 -10.48 -11.88
N ARG A 120 0.89 -10.66 -10.56
CA ARG A 120 0.15 -11.78 -9.95
C ARG A 120 -1.31 -11.90 -10.40
N PHE A 121 -1.98 -10.78 -10.67
CA PHE A 121 -3.36 -10.79 -11.18
C PHE A 121 -3.39 -11.07 -12.68
N ARG A 122 -2.40 -10.58 -13.43
CA ARG A 122 -2.25 -10.84 -14.87
C ARG A 122 -1.94 -12.31 -15.17
N GLU A 123 -1.19 -12.96 -14.29
CA GLU A 123 -0.84 -14.38 -14.40
C GLU A 123 -1.90 -15.33 -13.79
N ALA A 124 -3.04 -14.80 -13.33
CA ALA A 124 -4.12 -15.59 -12.73
C ALA A 124 -5.42 -15.56 -13.57
N PRO A 125 -5.41 -16.00 -14.84
CA PRO A 125 -6.56 -15.87 -15.75
C PRO A 125 -7.81 -16.64 -15.28
N PHE A 126 -7.62 -17.66 -14.44
CA PHE A 126 -8.69 -18.47 -13.87
C PHE A 126 -9.47 -17.77 -12.74
N ARG A 127 -8.97 -16.65 -12.20
CA ARG A 127 -9.58 -15.99 -11.04
C ARG A 127 -10.57 -14.93 -11.49
N TYR A 128 -11.85 -15.12 -11.22
CA TYR A 128 -12.84 -14.06 -11.36
C TYR A 128 -12.81 -13.13 -10.15
N LEU A 129 -12.83 -11.82 -10.40
CA LEU A 129 -12.84 -10.78 -9.38
C LEU A 129 -14.09 -9.93 -9.55
N HIS A 130 -14.76 -9.61 -8.45
CA HIS A 130 -15.92 -8.74 -8.45
C HIS A 130 -15.90 -7.85 -7.20
N PRO A 131 -16.34 -6.58 -7.27
CA PRO A 131 -16.43 -5.70 -6.10
C PRO A 131 -17.26 -6.31 -4.94
N ASP A 132 -18.23 -7.15 -5.26
CA ASP A 132 -19.10 -7.81 -4.28
C ASP A 132 -18.63 -9.23 -3.86
N LEU A 133 -17.59 -9.79 -4.48
CA LEU A 133 -17.25 -11.22 -4.32
C LEU A 133 -16.87 -11.63 -2.88
N ASN A 134 -16.49 -10.66 -2.04
CA ASN A 134 -16.05 -10.88 -0.67
C ASN A 134 -16.94 -10.18 0.39
N GLN A 135 -18.12 -9.70 0.01
CA GLN A 135 -19.09 -9.13 0.96
C GLN A 135 -19.88 -10.25 1.64
N TRP A 136 -19.27 -10.96 2.59
CA TRP A 136 -19.87 -12.12 3.26
C TRP A 136 -20.98 -11.78 4.27
N ALA A 137 -21.18 -10.52 4.69
CA ALA A 137 -22.19 -10.23 5.71
C ALA A 137 -22.79 -8.85 5.54
N VAL A 138 -23.88 -8.76 4.77
CA VAL A 138 -25.06 -8.00 5.21
C VAL A 138 -26.27 -8.72 4.62
N GLU A 139 -27.12 -9.28 5.47
CA GLU A 139 -28.50 -9.70 5.17
C GLU A 139 -29.35 -8.45 4.82
N SER A 140 -28.91 -7.66 3.86
CA SER A 140 -29.65 -6.52 3.35
C SER A 140 -30.35 -6.96 2.06
N PRO A 141 -31.68 -6.81 1.96
CA PRO A 141 -32.43 -7.05 0.72
C PRO A 141 -31.91 -6.25 -0.49
N ILE A 142 -31.04 -5.25 -0.25
CA ILE A 142 -30.46 -4.31 -1.20
C ILE A 142 -29.09 -4.81 -1.75
N ASN A 143 -28.48 -5.81 -1.12
CA ASN A 143 -27.17 -6.34 -1.52
C ASN A 143 -27.30 -7.58 -2.43
N ARG A 144 -28.13 -7.47 -3.48
CA ARG A 144 -28.13 -8.47 -4.55
C ARG A 144 -26.87 -8.32 -5.38
N TYR A 145 -26.18 -9.43 -5.66
CA TYR A 145 -25.08 -9.46 -6.61
C TYR A 145 -25.52 -8.76 -7.91
N ASN A 146 -24.82 -7.69 -8.26
CA ASN A 146 -25.06 -6.97 -9.49
C ASN A 146 -23.85 -7.18 -10.42
N PRO A 147 -23.98 -7.97 -11.50
CA PRO A 147 -22.85 -8.30 -12.37
C PRO A 147 -22.26 -7.09 -13.09
N THR A 148 -23.01 -5.98 -13.20
CA THR A 148 -22.54 -4.74 -13.84
C THR A 148 -22.03 -3.73 -12.82
N ARG A 149 -21.90 -4.10 -11.54
CA ARG A 149 -21.47 -3.16 -10.50
C ARG A 149 -20.02 -2.74 -10.73
N ARG A 150 -19.80 -1.44 -10.63
CA ARG A 150 -18.49 -0.80 -10.56
C ARG A 150 -18.22 -0.32 -9.14
N THR A 151 -16.96 -0.28 -8.73
CA THR A 151 -16.56 0.43 -7.51
C THR A 151 -16.85 1.93 -7.61
N LEU A 152 -17.07 2.57 -6.44
CA LEU A 152 -17.44 3.99 -6.30
C LEU A 152 -16.44 4.74 -5.40
N PHE A 153 -15.15 4.59 -5.70
CA PHE A 153 -14.06 5.36 -5.13
C PHE A 153 -13.88 6.70 -5.86
N PRO A 154 -13.16 7.68 -5.27
CA PRO A 154 -12.82 8.92 -5.97
C PRO A 154 -11.96 8.72 -7.23
N PHE A 155 -11.19 7.63 -7.29
CA PHE A 155 -10.33 7.27 -8.41
C PHE A 155 -10.14 5.75 -8.49
N MET A 156 -9.60 5.28 -9.61
CA MET A 156 -9.28 3.86 -9.85
C MET A 156 -10.49 2.93 -9.68
N ASN A 157 -11.64 3.35 -10.21
CA ASN A 157 -12.86 2.55 -10.24
C ASN A 157 -12.78 1.47 -11.31
N TRP A 158 -13.22 0.27 -10.96
CA TRP A 158 -13.16 -0.94 -11.79
C TRP A 158 -14.45 -1.77 -11.62
N SER A 159 -14.76 -2.56 -12.63
CA SER A 159 -15.91 -3.47 -12.67
C SER A 159 -15.45 -4.92 -12.67
N GLY A 160 -16.36 -5.84 -12.33
CA GLY A 160 -16.04 -7.27 -12.27
C GLY A 160 -15.54 -7.86 -13.58
N GLY A 161 -14.67 -8.85 -13.47
CA GLY A 161 -14.06 -9.54 -14.60
C GLY A 161 -12.98 -10.53 -14.16
N TYR A 162 -12.41 -11.27 -15.10
CA TYR A 162 -11.23 -12.09 -14.82
C TYR A 162 -10.04 -11.22 -14.38
N ALA A 163 -9.18 -11.78 -13.54
CA ALA A 163 -8.11 -11.05 -12.88
C ALA A 163 -7.20 -10.25 -13.84
N PRO A 164 -6.83 -10.75 -15.04
CA PRO A 164 -6.06 -9.96 -16.00
C PRO A 164 -6.81 -8.71 -16.47
N ILE A 165 -8.12 -8.83 -16.75
CA ILE A 165 -8.98 -7.72 -17.19
C ILE A 165 -9.12 -6.66 -16.09
N VAL A 166 -9.30 -7.10 -14.84
CA VAL A 166 -9.36 -6.18 -13.69
C VAL A 166 -8.00 -5.51 -13.45
N ALA A 167 -6.89 -6.24 -13.62
CA ALA A 167 -5.55 -5.69 -13.51
C ALA A 167 -5.29 -4.61 -14.58
N GLU A 168 -5.77 -4.82 -15.82
CA GLU A 168 -5.70 -3.82 -16.88
C GLU A 168 -6.52 -2.57 -16.57
N GLN A 169 -7.75 -2.72 -16.08
CA GLN A 169 -8.58 -1.57 -15.65
C GLN A 169 -7.87 -0.74 -14.57
N LEU A 170 -7.33 -1.40 -13.54
CA LEU A 170 -6.64 -0.72 -12.43
C LEU A 170 -5.32 -0.09 -12.88
N ALA A 171 -4.50 -0.80 -13.65
CA ALA A 171 -3.25 -0.27 -14.17
C ALA A 171 -3.48 0.90 -15.15
N GLY A 172 -4.49 0.79 -16.02
CA GLY A 172 -4.88 1.87 -16.93
C GLY A 172 -5.33 3.12 -16.19
N ALA A 173 -6.17 2.96 -15.16
CA ALA A 173 -6.57 4.07 -14.31
C ALA A 173 -5.36 4.69 -13.57
N PHE A 174 -4.47 3.87 -13.02
CA PHE A 174 -3.25 4.37 -12.38
C PHE A 174 -2.35 5.15 -13.35
N HIS A 175 -2.15 4.64 -14.56
CA HIS A 175 -1.37 5.32 -15.60
C HIS A 175 -1.99 6.65 -16.03
N HIS A 176 -3.32 6.72 -16.11
CA HIS A 176 -4.02 7.98 -16.35
C HIS A 176 -3.69 9.01 -15.26
N TYR A 177 -3.90 8.67 -13.98
CA TYR A 177 -3.64 9.60 -12.88
C TYR A 177 -2.17 9.98 -12.73
N ARG A 178 -1.24 9.03 -12.87
CA ARG A 178 0.19 9.35 -12.75
C ARG A 178 0.66 10.31 -13.85
N SER A 179 -0.02 10.37 -15.00
CA SER A 179 0.37 11.24 -16.11
C SER A 179 0.08 12.71 -15.84
N CYS A 180 -0.85 13.00 -14.92
CA CYS A 180 -1.26 14.36 -14.54
C CYS A 180 -0.95 14.72 -13.08
N LEU A 181 -0.41 13.78 -12.30
CA LEU A 181 -0.03 13.96 -10.90
C LEU A 181 1.49 13.79 -10.71
N GLY A 182 2.01 14.29 -9.61
CA GLY A 182 3.44 14.18 -9.24
C GLY A 182 3.85 12.77 -8.80
N ILE A 183 3.63 11.75 -9.65
CA ILE A 183 3.86 10.34 -9.33
C ILE A 183 4.92 9.73 -10.25
N ALA A 184 6.07 9.35 -9.67
CA ALA A 184 7.15 8.65 -10.36
C ALA A 184 7.10 7.15 -10.03
N LEU A 185 6.96 6.29 -11.06
CA LEU A 185 7.00 4.82 -10.92
C LEU A 185 8.38 4.29 -11.28
N CYS A 186 8.97 3.51 -10.37
CA CYS A 186 10.22 2.79 -10.55
C CYS A 186 9.96 1.29 -10.48
N LEU A 187 10.01 0.60 -11.62
CA LEU A 187 9.90 -0.86 -11.72
C LEU A 187 11.29 -1.51 -11.56
N ASP A 188 11.31 -2.83 -11.39
CA ASP A 188 12.53 -3.63 -11.22
C ASP A 188 13.42 -3.17 -10.05
N GLN A 189 12.78 -2.85 -8.92
CA GLN A 189 13.42 -2.43 -7.68
C GLN A 189 13.20 -3.46 -6.57
N PRO A 190 13.85 -4.66 -6.65
CA PRO A 190 13.56 -5.79 -5.77
C PRO A 190 14.12 -5.63 -4.35
N ALA A 191 15.11 -4.75 -4.16
CA ALA A 191 15.80 -4.59 -2.90
C ALA A 191 15.80 -3.13 -2.45
N PHE A 192 15.18 -2.91 -1.29
CA PHE A 192 15.24 -1.66 -0.57
C PHE A 192 15.67 -1.91 0.86
N GLN A 193 16.46 -1.00 1.40
CA GLN A 193 16.81 -0.97 2.81
C GLN A 193 16.27 0.34 3.37
N VAL A 194 15.44 0.26 4.41
CA VAL A 194 14.97 1.45 5.11
C VAL A 194 15.85 1.67 6.33
N PHE A 195 16.39 2.87 6.47
CA PHE A 195 17.21 3.26 7.62
C PHE A 195 16.68 4.52 8.28
N GLY A 196 16.81 4.61 9.59
CA GLY A 196 16.65 5.86 10.30
C GLY A 196 17.97 6.62 10.31
N ARG A 197 18.06 7.80 9.67
CA ARG A 197 19.21 8.71 9.83
C ARG A 197 18.72 9.99 10.50
N GLY A 198 19.17 10.24 11.73
CA GLY A 198 18.73 11.41 12.51
C GLY A 198 17.22 11.47 12.77
N GLY A 199 16.57 10.31 12.94
CA GLY A 199 15.12 10.23 13.18
C GLY A 199 14.24 10.33 11.93
N LYS A 200 14.83 10.42 10.72
CA LYS A 200 14.08 10.38 9.45
C LYS A 200 14.24 9.03 8.76
N PRO A 201 13.17 8.47 8.16
CA PRO A 201 13.32 7.30 7.31
C PRO A 201 14.10 7.66 6.05
N MET A 202 14.89 6.72 5.55
CA MET A 202 15.65 6.83 4.31
C MET A 202 15.49 5.52 3.56
N LEU A 203 15.13 5.60 2.28
CA LEU A 203 15.02 4.43 1.41
C LEU A 203 16.32 4.31 0.61
N VAL A 204 17.06 3.23 0.81
CA VAL A 204 18.25 2.90 0.01
C VAL A 204 17.84 1.85 -1.01
N LEU A 205 18.08 2.14 -2.27
CA LEU A 205 17.80 1.25 -3.39
C LEU A 205 19.10 0.49 -3.73
N ASP A 206 19.06 -0.83 -3.65
CA ASP A 206 20.09 -1.70 -4.21
C ASP A 206 19.61 -2.11 -5.61
N SER A 207 20.04 -1.35 -6.64
CA SER A 207 19.69 -1.65 -8.03
C SER A 207 20.86 -2.36 -8.72
N PRO A 208 20.68 -3.60 -9.24
CA PRO A 208 21.74 -4.32 -9.95
C PRO A 208 22.11 -3.69 -11.31
N SER A 209 21.23 -2.84 -11.87
CA SER A 209 21.44 -2.13 -13.14
C SER A 209 22.30 -0.86 -13.01
N PHE A 210 22.71 -0.49 -11.80
CA PHE A 210 23.66 0.59 -11.55
C PHE A 210 24.84 0.06 -10.72
N GLN A 211 26.08 0.27 -11.17
CA GLN A 211 27.27 0.04 -10.34
C GLN A 211 27.34 1.13 -9.23
N GLY A 212 26.53 0.98 -8.18
CA GLY A 212 26.54 1.86 -7.01
C GLY A 212 25.23 1.85 -6.23
N LYS A 213 25.33 2.03 -4.90
CA LYS A 213 24.15 2.19 -4.03
C LYS A 213 23.58 3.60 -4.20
N ARG A 214 22.30 3.73 -4.56
CA ARG A 214 21.59 5.02 -4.53
C ARG A 214 20.72 5.09 -3.27
N SER A 215 20.91 6.15 -2.49
CA SER A 215 19.99 6.49 -1.40
C SER A 215 19.04 7.58 -1.85
N ALA A 216 17.75 7.39 -1.57
CA ALA A 216 16.73 8.42 -1.69
C ALA A 216 16.28 8.80 -0.27
N GLU A 217 16.44 10.07 0.10
CA GLU A 217 15.81 10.58 1.32
C GLU A 217 14.31 10.70 1.06
N ALA A 218 13.52 9.85 1.72
CA ALA A 218 12.07 9.90 1.70
C ALA A 218 11.60 10.38 3.07
N ARG A 219 10.85 11.48 3.13
CA ARG A 219 10.36 12.00 4.42
C ARG A 219 9.27 11.12 5.03
N LEU A 220 8.66 10.26 4.22
CA LEU A 220 7.62 9.33 4.62
C LEU A 220 7.68 8.07 3.74
N ILE A 221 7.49 6.90 4.35
CA ILE A 221 7.42 5.62 3.64
C ILE A 221 6.06 4.99 3.87
N VAL A 222 5.35 4.64 2.78
CA VAL A 222 4.13 3.83 2.84
C VAL A 222 4.40 2.43 2.31
N CYS A 223 4.14 1.43 3.13
CA CYS A 223 4.24 0.03 2.80
C CYS A 223 2.90 -0.48 2.24
N ALA A 224 2.89 -0.95 1.00
CA ALA A 224 1.67 -1.34 0.31
C ALA A 224 1.88 -2.59 -0.57
N GLU A 225 2.19 -3.71 0.07
CA GLU A 225 2.29 -5.00 -0.59
C GLU A 225 0.90 -5.64 -0.84
N SER A 226 0.84 -6.53 -1.83
CA SER A 226 -0.30 -7.39 -2.18
C SER A 226 0.05 -8.87 -2.11
#